data_AF-A0A5W4PXL7-F1
#
_entry.id   AF-A0A5W4PXL7-F1
#
_cell.length_a   1.000
_cell.length_b   1.000
_cell.length_c   1.000
_cell.angle_alpha   90.00
_cell.angle_beta   90.00
_cell.angle_gamma   90.00
#
_symmetry.space_group_name_H-M   'P 1'
#
loop_
_entity.id
_entity.type
_entity.pdbx_description
1 polymer ?
#
loop_
_entity_poly.entity_id
_entity_poly.type
_entity_poly.pdbx_seq_one_letter_code
_entity_poly.pdbx_strand_id
1 'polypeptide(L)'
;MLKVEVPVLLNLTPQFFEALFEKHWPAFAKNELKDNPQWYPLRDEFKYTAINVCIEVFTAWLQEMYDCINTERLFTLEHVEINVVDVYEGYSYEEGITATGLSQQDVEEQIFAWIEWFTEKLMLADFVTQVEDVFIPMYERLAEIRRNHRLLGYWYDTYTTSSTLWSSATAAFGITEGDYDVVHSGPWQYGFGTLWHELTDAMCLDFYLCEGKFYTDNCVSQIPNGAMVVMCRIRKEVSEKLNY
;
A
#
# COMPACT_ATOMS: atom_id res chain seq x y z
N MET A 1 -10.10 10.18 18.18
CA MET A 1 -9.24 9.95 17.00
C MET A 1 -8.56 11.25 16.66
N LEU A 2 -7.26 11.22 16.46
CA LEU A 2 -6.45 12.39 16.07
C LEU A 2 -6.17 12.33 14.57
N LYS A 3 -6.63 13.32 13.81
CA LYS A 3 -6.21 13.51 12.42
C LYS A 3 -4.89 14.28 12.41
N VAL A 4 -3.87 13.73 11.77
CA VAL A 4 -2.52 14.32 11.67
C VAL A 4 -2.24 14.61 10.20
N GLU A 5 -2.02 15.87 9.85
CA GLU A 5 -1.60 16.23 8.50
C GLU A 5 -0.16 15.79 8.25
N VAL A 6 0.06 15.18 7.09
CA VAL A 6 1.31 14.60 6.59
C VAL A 6 1.58 15.20 5.21
N PRO A 7 2.08 16.44 5.13
CA PRO A 7 2.19 17.18 3.87
C PRO A 7 3.04 16.49 2.80
N VAL A 8 3.96 15.61 3.18
CA VAL A 8 4.80 14.88 2.21
C VAL A 8 3.97 13.90 1.36
N LEU A 9 2.85 13.39 1.88
CA LEU A 9 1.91 12.58 1.09
C LEU A 9 1.28 13.35 -0.06
N LEU A 10 1.24 14.70 0.00
CA LEU A 10 0.83 15.56 -1.13
C LEU A 10 1.77 15.44 -2.33
N ASN A 11 2.96 14.88 -2.16
CA ASN A 11 3.89 14.68 -3.28
C ASN A 11 3.60 13.36 -4.02
N LEU A 12 2.86 12.42 -3.41
CA LEU A 12 2.42 11.17 -4.04
C LEU A 12 1.19 11.44 -4.91
N THR A 13 1.44 12.07 -6.05
CA THR A 13 0.39 12.52 -6.98
C THR A 13 0.42 11.71 -8.27
N PRO A 14 -0.67 11.75 -9.07
CA PRO A 14 -0.63 11.24 -10.43
C PRO A 14 0.57 11.79 -11.22
N GLN A 15 0.88 13.08 -11.10
CA GLN A 15 2.00 13.70 -11.81
C GLN A 15 3.36 13.10 -11.41
N PHE A 16 3.52 12.72 -10.13
CA PHE A 16 4.73 12.05 -9.68
C PHE A 16 4.86 10.64 -10.30
N PHE A 17 3.78 9.86 -10.32
CA PHE A 17 3.78 8.53 -10.96
C PHE A 17 3.95 8.62 -12.48
N GLU A 18 3.36 9.62 -13.12
CA GLU A 18 3.62 9.93 -14.53
C GLU A 18 5.09 10.26 -14.78
N ALA A 19 5.72 11.04 -13.91
CA ALA A 19 7.15 11.36 -14.04
C ALA A 19 8.04 10.11 -13.90
N LEU A 20 7.67 9.15 -13.04
CA LEU A 20 8.35 7.86 -12.97
C LEU A 20 8.20 7.09 -14.29
N PHE A 21 6.99 7.05 -14.87
CA PHE A 21 6.78 6.46 -16.18
C PHE A 21 7.67 7.12 -17.26
N GLU A 22 7.65 8.45 -17.37
CA GLU A 22 8.46 9.18 -18.38
C GLU A 22 9.97 8.96 -18.22
N LYS A 23 10.44 8.76 -16.98
CA LYS A 23 11.85 8.47 -16.69
C LYS A 23 12.27 7.10 -17.24
N HIS A 24 11.39 6.11 -17.19
CA HIS A 24 11.70 4.71 -17.49
C HIS A 24 11.27 4.25 -18.88
N TRP A 25 10.17 4.82 -19.41
CA TRP A 25 9.61 4.48 -20.72
C TRP A 25 10.61 4.51 -21.88
N PRO A 26 11.48 5.54 -22.03
CA PRO A 26 12.41 5.59 -23.16
C PRO A 26 13.39 4.41 -23.21
N ALA A 27 13.79 3.90 -22.04
CA ALA A 27 14.70 2.76 -21.95
C ALA A 27 14.00 1.46 -22.36
N PHE A 28 12.79 1.23 -21.86
CA PHE A 28 12.00 0.04 -22.19
C PHE A 28 11.59 0.02 -23.66
N ALA A 29 11.02 1.12 -24.17
CA ALA A 29 10.60 1.22 -25.56
C ALA A 29 11.77 0.99 -26.55
N LYS A 30 12.96 1.49 -26.21
CA LYS A 30 14.16 1.31 -27.03
C LYS A 30 14.75 -0.10 -26.96
N ASN A 31 14.62 -0.80 -25.84
CA ASN A 31 15.29 -2.09 -25.66
C ASN A 31 14.39 -3.26 -26.02
N GLU A 32 13.13 -3.19 -25.57
CA GLU A 32 12.15 -4.29 -25.66
C GLU A 32 11.20 -4.13 -26.85
N LEU A 33 10.80 -2.90 -27.21
CA LEU A 33 9.77 -2.64 -28.23
C LEU A 33 10.32 -2.19 -29.60
N LYS A 34 11.64 -2.01 -29.71
CA LYS A 34 12.32 -1.40 -30.86
C LYS A 34 12.02 -2.02 -32.23
N ASP A 35 11.73 -3.31 -32.26
CA ASP A 35 11.64 -4.08 -33.50
C ASP A 35 10.24 -4.01 -34.13
N ASN A 36 9.23 -3.49 -33.40
CA ASN A 36 7.88 -3.32 -33.91
C ASN A 36 7.29 -1.93 -33.59
N PRO A 37 7.11 -1.04 -34.60
CA PRO A 37 6.55 0.29 -34.37
C PRO A 37 5.07 0.29 -33.98
N GLN A 38 4.37 -0.84 -34.09
CA GLN A 38 2.97 -0.98 -33.67
C GLN A 38 2.78 -0.82 -32.15
N TRP A 39 3.84 -0.90 -31.36
CA TRP A 39 3.79 -0.70 -29.91
C TRP A 39 3.64 0.78 -29.49
N TYR A 40 4.15 1.73 -30.27
CA TYR A 40 4.15 3.14 -29.85
C TYR A 40 2.75 3.76 -29.70
N PRO A 41 1.75 3.44 -30.54
CA PRO A 41 0.36 3.85 -30.30
C PRO A 41 -0.25 3.33 -28.99
N LEU A 42 0.27 2.23 -28.44
CA LEU A 42 -0.20 1.63 -27.18
C LEU A 42 0.50 2.19 -25.94
N ARG A 43 1.31 3.26 -26.07
CA ARG A 43 2.04 3.87 -24.95
C ARG A 43 1.18 4.15 -23.73
N ASP A 44 -0.08 4.55 -23.92
CA ASP A 44 -0.97 4.88 -22.81
C ASP A 44 -1.41 3.63 -22.01
N GLU A 45 -1.42 2.44 -22.61
CA GLU A 45 -1.63 1.16 -21.90
C GLU A 45 -0.46 0.87 -20.94
N PHE A 46 0.77 1.09 -21.40
CA PHE A 46 1.98 0.97 -20.56
C PHE A 46 1.97 2.01 -19.44
N LYS A 47 1.53 3.25 -19.73
CA LYS A 47 1.44 4.31 -18.74
C LYS A 47 0.41 3.98 -17.66
N TYR A 48 -0.76 3.50 -18.05
CA TYR A 48 -1.82 3.12 -17.12
C TYR A 48 -1.36 2.02 -16.16
N THR A 49 -0.76 0.95 -16.71
CA THR A 49 -0.24 -0.15 -15.89
C THR A 49 0.93 0.27 -15.00
N ALA A 50 1.79 1.18 -15.45
CA ALA A 50 2.86 1.76 -14.62
C ALA A 50 2.32 2.50 -13.40
N ILE A 51 1.23 3.27 -13.57
CA ILE A 51 0.59 3.99 -12.47
C ILE A 51 0.03 2.99 -11.44
N ASN A 52 -0.62 1.91 -11.88
CA ASN A 52 -1.13 0.87 -10.98
C ASN A 52 0.01 0.17 -10.21
N VAL A 53 1.13 -0.14 -10.88
CA VAL A 53 2.33 -0.67 -10.21
C VAL A 53 2.84 0.31 -9.15
N CYS A 54 2.93 1.61 -9.47
CA CYS A 54 3.33 2.62 -8.48
C CYS A 54 2.36 2.66 -7.29
N ILE A 55 1.06 2.53 -7.51
CA ILE A 55 0.07 2.52 -6.44
C ILE A 55 0.33 1.35 -5.49
N GLU A 56 0.49 0.13 -6.00
CA GLU A 56 0.77 -1.05 -5.18
C GLU A 56 2.08 -0.91 -4.39
N VAL A 57 3.16 -0.51 -5.08
CA VAL A 57 4.48 -0.36 -4.47
C VAL A 57 4.48 0.68 -3.34
N PHE A 58 3.94 1.87 -3.61
CA PHE A 58 3.94 2.96 -2.62
C PHE A 58 2.95 2.70 -1.48
N THR A 59 1.85 1.99 -1.74
CA THR A 59 0.91 1.56 -0.70
C THR A 59 1.58 0.57 0.26
N ALA A 60 2.38 -0.37 -0.24
CA ALA A 60 3.15 -1.30 0.60
C ALA A 60 4.23 -0.58 1.43
N TRP A 61 4.95 0.38 0.84
CA TRP A 61 5.95 1.17 1.58
C TRP A 61 5.33 2.05 2.67
N LEU A 62 4.17 2.66 2.39
CA LEU A 62 3.42 3.41 3.39
C LEU A 62 2.92 2.49 4.50
N GLN A 63 2.44 1.30 4.15
CA GLN A 63 2.04 0.29 5.12
C GLN A 63 3.19 -0.04 6.08
N GLU A 64 4.37 -0.36 5.56
CA GLU A 64 5.53 -0.70 6.39
C GLU A 64 5.91 0.47 7.32
N MET A 65 5.84 1.71 6.84
CA MET A 65 6.07 2.89 7.68
C MET A 65 5.11 2.92 8.88
N TYR A 66 3.81 2.74 8.65
CA TYR A 66 2.81 2.72 9.72
C TYR A 66 2.98 1.50 10.64
N ASP A 67 3.25 0.33 10.08
CA ASP A 67 3.48 -0.90 10.83
C ASP A 67 4.71 -0.76 11.75
N CYS A 68 5.81 -0.15 11.27
CA CYS A 68 6.97 0.16 12.10
C CYS A 68 6.64 1.11 13.25
N ILE A 69 5.83 2.15 13.01
CA ILE A 69 5.40 3.08 14.07
C ILE A 69 4.53 2.36 15.11
N ASN A 70 3.59 1.54 14.63
CA ASN A 70 2.59 0.85 15.43
C ASN A 70 3.19 -0.29 16.29
N THR A 71 4.22 -0.94 15.77
CA THR A 71 4.91 -2.07 16.41
C THR A 71 6.25 -1.69 17.05
N GLU A 72 6.61 -0.42 17.00
CA GLU A 72 7.85 0.16 17.56
C GLU A 72 9.13 -0.44 16.97
N ARG A 73 9.09 -0.79 15.67
CA ARG A 73 10.25 -1.24 14.90
C ARG A 73 10.97 -0.04 14.28
N LEU A 74 12.27 -0.23 14.02
CA LEU A 74 13.00 0.67 13.12
C LEU A 74 12.39 0.57 11.73
N PHE A 75 12.18 1.72 11.09
CA PHE A 75 11.69 1.77 9.72
C PHE A 75 12.80 1.45 8.73
N THR A 76 12.52 0.53 7.82
CA THR A 76 13.33 0.25 6.64
C THR A 76 12.47 -0.38 5.55
N LEU A 77 12.82 -0.15 4.29
CA LEU A 77 12.19 -0.76 3.13
C LEU A 77 12.94 -2.01 2.62
N GLU A 78 14.07 -2.39 3.24
CA GLU A 78 14.95 -3.48 2.76
C GLU A 78 14.24 -4.84 2.65
N HIS A 79 13.23 -5.09 3.48
CA HIS A 79 12.53 -6.37 3.56
C HIS A 79 11.07 -6.30 3.14
N VAL A 80 10.63 -5.18 2.55
CA VAL A 80 9.24 -5.05 2.12
C VAL A 80 9.02 -5.88 0.86
N GLU A 81 8.22 -6.93 1.00
CA GLU A 81 7.75 -7.72 -0.12
C GLU A 81 6.67 -6.93 -0.88
N ILE A 82 6.90 -6.72 -2.17
CA ILE A 82 5.93 -6.08 -3.07
C ILE A 82 5.18 -7.16 -3.82
N ASN A 83 3.85 -7.12 -3.71
CA ASN A 83 2.95 -7.96 -4.49
C ASN A 83 2.19 -7.11 -5.51
N VAL A 84 2.41 -7.37 -6.79
CA VAL A 84 1.71 -6.69 -7.91
C VAL A 84 0.77 -7.64 -8.66
N VAL A 85 0.40 -8.79 -8.06
CA VAL A 85 -0.53 -9.77 -8.66
C VAL A 85 -1.85 -9.12 -9.07
N ASP A 86 -2.39 -8.22 -8.24
CA ASP A 86 -3.64 -7.51 -8.54
C ASP A 86 -3.55 -6.64 -9.81
N VAL A 87 -2.35 -6.17 -10.17
CA VAL A 87 -2.13 -5.44 -11.44
C VAL A 87 -2.19 -6.38 -12.63
N TYR A 88 -1.65 -7.59 -12.50
CA TYR A 88 -1.74 -8.62 -13.55
C TYR A 88 -3.18 -9.11 -13.72
N GLU A 89 -3.85 -9.46 -12.62
CA GLU A 89 -5.22 -9.99 -12.64
C GLU A 89 -6.25 -8.92 -13.03
N GLY A 90 -5.98 -7.65 -12.70
CA GLY A 90 -6.80 -6.51 -13.07
C GLY A 90 -6.59 -6.03 -14.51
N TYR A 91 -5.52 -6.45 -15.18
CA TYR A 91 -5.28 -6.07 -16.57
C TYR A 91 -5.95 -7.05 -17.54
N SER A 92 -6.81 -6.51 -18.40
CA SER A 92 -7.33 -7.22 -19.56
C SER A 92 -7.37 -6.26 -20.73
N TYR A 93 -6.85 -6.71 -21.86
CA TYR A 93 -6.90 -5.93 -23.09
C TYR A 93 -8.13 -6.33 -23.90
N GLU A 94 -9.14 -5.47 -23.97
CA GLU A 94 -10.32 -5.74 -24.79
C GLU A 94 -10.02 -5.51 -26.28
N GLU A 95 -10.27 -6.53 -27.09
CA GLU A 95 -10.07 -6.51 -28.54
C GLU A 95 -11.00 -5.45 -29.19
N GLY A 96 -10.42 -4.30 -29.52
CA GLY A 96 -11.13 -3.12 -30.02
C GLY A 96 -10.31 -1.83 -29.98
N ILE A 97 -9.24 -1.82 -29.18
CA ILE A 97 -8.32 -0.68 -28.99
C ILE A 97 -7.07 -0.86 -29.86
N THR A 98 -7.19 -0.90 -31.19
CA THR A 98 -6.33 -0.17 -32.16
C THR A 98 -6.20 -0.82 -33.54
N ALA A 99 -6.03 0.07 -34.52
CA ALA A 99 -5.56 -0.15 -35.88
C ALA A 99 -4.07 -0.62 -35.99
N THR A 100 -3.49 -1.15 -34.91
CA THR A 100 -2.08 -1.57 -34.86
C THR A 100 -1.87 -2.94 -35.49
N GLY A 101 -2.85 -3.85 -35.42
CA GLY A 101 -2.75 -5.20 -35.96
C GLY A 101 -2.05 -6.21 -35.03
N LEU A 102 -1.81 -5.84 -33.77
CA LEU A 102 -1.32 -6.72 -32.72
C LEU A 102 -2.47 -7.59 -32.18
N SER A 103 -2.19 -8.84 -31.82
CA SER A 103 -3.18 -9.69 -31.17
C SER A 103 -3.35 -9.31 -29.70
N GLN A 104 -4.51 -9.60 -29.11
CA GLN A 104 -4.73 -9.41 -27.67
C GLN A 104 -3.64 -10.09 -26.83
N GLN A 105 -3.30 -11.34 -27.18
CA GLN A 105 -2.29 -12.12 -26.47
C GLN A 105 -0.92 -11.43 -26.51
N ASP A 106 -0.48 -10.93 -27.66
CA ASP A 106 0.81 -10.23 -27.78
C ASP A 106 0.85 -9.00 -26.88
N VAL A 107 -0.25 -8.24 -26.82
CA VAL A 107 -0.35 -7.03 -25.99
C VAL A 107 -0.29 -7.40 -24.51
N GLU A 108 -1.05 -8.40 -24.07
CA GLU A 108 -1.05 -8.87 -22.68
C GLU A 108 0.33 -9.36 -22.24
N GLU A 109 0.97 -10.22 -23.05
CA GLU A 109 2.34 -10.70 -22.77
C GLU A 109 3.34 -9.53 -22.65
N GLN A 110 3.25 -8.55 -23.54
CA GLN A 110 4.15 -7.41 -23.54
C GLN A 110 3.91 -6.45 -22.38
N ILE A 111 2.66 -6.30 -21.94
CA ILE A 111 2.29 -5.53 -20.76
C ILE A 111 2.75 -6.23 -19.48
N PHE A 112 2.64 -7.55 -19.41
CA PHE A 112 3.14 -8.32 -18.27
C PHE A 112 4.66 -8.21 -18.14
N ALA A 113 5.39 -8.28 -19.26
CA ALA A 113 6.83 -8.02 -19.28
C ALA A 113 7.18 -6.58 -18.84
N TRP A 114 6.33 -5.60 -19.18
CA TRP A 114 6.47 -4.23 -18.69
C TRP A 114 6.25 -4.11 -17.19
N ILE A 115 5.19 -4.73 -16.65
CA ILE A 115 4.89 -4.73 -15.21
C ILE A 115 6.07 -5.31 -14.42
N GLU A 116 6.60 -6.46 -14.84
CA GLU A 116 7.78 -7.08 -14.21
C GLU A 116 8.98 -6.14 -14.28
N TRP A 117 9.36 -5.69 -15.48
CA TRP A 117 10.53 -4.84 -15.69
C TRP A 117 10.44 -3.52 -14.92
N PHE A 118 9.27 -2.89 -14.89
CA PHE A 118 9.06 -1.60 -14.23
C PHE A 118 9.10 -1.78 -12.70
N THR A 119 8.48 -2.85 -12.19
CA THR A 119 8.57 -3.22 -10.76
C THR A 119 10.02 -3.41 -10.34
N GLU A 120 10.83 -4.13 -11.13
CA GLU A 120 12.27 -4.27 -10.86
C GLU A 120 12.99 -2.92 -10.78
N LYS A 121 12.62 -1.92 -11.60
CA LYS A 121 13.24 -0.59 -11.55
C LYS A 121 12.87 0.18 -10.28
N LEU A 122 11.66 0.02 -9.78
CA LEU A 122 11.23 0.59 -8.51
C LEU A 122 11.86 -0.13 -7.31
N MET A 123 12.30 -1.38 -7.49
CA MET A 123 12.97 -2.16 -6.44
C MET A 123 14.51 -2.09 -6.49
N LEU A 124 15.10 -1.25 -7.36
CA LEU A 124 16.55 -1.02 -7.35
C LEU A 124 16.97 -0.37 -6.03
N ALA A 125 18.02 -0.91 -5.41
CA ALA A 125 18.53 -0.46 -4.11
C ALA A 125 18.68 1.06 -4.02
N ASP A 126 19.32 1.70 -5.02
CA ASP A 126 19.51 3.15 -5.03
C ASP A 126 18.18 3.94 -5.02
N PHE A 127 17.13 3.43 -5.67
CA PHE A 127 15.83 4.06 -5.69
C PHE A 127 15.09 3.84 -4.36
N VAL A 128 15.12 2.61 -3.84
CA VAL A 128 14.54 2.26 -2.53
C VAL A 128 15.18 3.12 -1.43
N THR A 129 16.50 3.28 -1.41
CA THR A 129 17.19 4.17 -0.45
C THR A 129 16.75 5.63 -0.60
N GLN A 130 16.60 6.14 -1.81
CA GLN A 130 16.10 7.51 -2.03
C GLN A 130 14.67 7.70 -1.50
N VAL A 131 13.81 6.70 -1.64
CA VAL A 131 12.45 6.75 -1.10
C VAL A 131 12.47 6.64 0.43
N GLU A 132 13.28 5.73 0.97
CA GLU A 132 13.47 5.59 2.42
C GLU A 132 13.93 6.90 3.06
N ASP A 133 14.90 7.61 2.46
CA ASP A 133 15.36 8.94 2.91
C ASP A 133 14.23 9.98 2.98
N VAL A 134 13.23 9.88 2.10
CA VAL A 134 12.04 10.75 2.12
C VAL A 134 11.05 10.34 3.21
N PHE A 135 10.94 9.04 3.48
CA PHE A 135 9.98 8.48 4.44
C PHE A 135 10.48 8.58 5.89
N ILE A 136 11.80 8.52 6.14
CA ILE A 136 12.38 8.59 7.49
C ILE A 136 11.91 9.83 8.28
N PRO A 137 11.97 11.06 7.75
CA PRO A 137 11.47 12.24 8.48
C PRO A 137 9.97 12.16 8.82
N MET A 138 9.17 11.52 7.96
CA MET A 138 7.75 11.30 8.20
C MET A 138 7.54 10.28 9.33
N TYR A 139 8.25 9.16 9.27
CA TYR A 139 8.26 8.13 10.30
C TYR A 139 8.61 8.72 11.67
N GLU A 140 9.72 9.46 11.76
CA GLU A 140 10.18 10.06 13.01
C GLU A 140 9.14 11.03 13.59
N ARG A 141 8.55 11.86 12.72
CA ARG A 141 7.54 12.84 13.12
C ARG A 141 6.25 12.16 13.61
N LEU A 142 5.76 11.15 12.91
CA LEU A 142 4.56 10.42 13.31
C LEU A 142 4.80 9.61 14.58
N ALA A 143 5.97 9.01 14.76
CA ALA A 143 6.37 8.32 15.99
C ALA A 143 6.49 9.28 17.18
N GLU A 144 6.97 10.51 16.97
CA GLU A 144 6.96 11.57 17.98
C GLU A 144 5.52 11.94 18.38
N ILE A 145 4.63 12.17 17.41
CA ILE A 145 3.22 12.51 17.66
C ILE A 145 2.52 11.37 18.41
N ARG A 146 2.73 10.11 18.02
CA ARG A 146 2.19 8.92 18.73
C ARG A 146 2.54 8.97 20.21
N ARG A 147 3.81 9.22 20.54
CA ARG A 147 4.28 9.31 21.93
C ARG A 147 3.71 10.51 22.67
N ASN A 148 3.75 11.70 22.06
CA ASN A 148 3.33 12.95 22.69
C ASN A 148 1.82 13.00 22.97
N HIS A 149 1.02 12.40 22.08
CA HIS A 149 -0.44 12.35 22.19
C HIS A 149 -0.97 11.05 22.79
N ARG A 150 -0.08 10.12 23.19
CA ARG A 150 -0.43 8.79 23.72
C ARG A 150 -1.42 8.03 22.82
N LEU A 151 -1.15 8.08 21.51
CA LEU A 151 -1.92 7.30 20.54
C LEU A 151 -1.57 5.81 20.71
N LEU A 152 -2.55 4.93 20.49
CA LEU A 152 -2.29 3.48 20.45
C LEU A 152 -1.48 3.12 19.20
N GLY A 153 -1.89 3.66 18.07
CA GLY A 153 -1.26 3.51 16.76
C GLY A 153 -1.97 4.38 15.73
N TYR A 154 -1.51 4.31 14.50
CA TYR A 154 -2.15 4.89 13.34
C TYR A 154 -2.95 3.83 12.60
N TRP A 155 -4.21 4.14 12.32
CA TRP A 155 -5.00 3.36 11.39
C TRP A 155 -4.46 3.51 9.98
N TYR A 156 -4.30 2.38 9.30
CA TYR A 156 -3.92 2.32 7.91
C TYR A 156 -4.66 1.17 7.24
N ASP A 157 -5.44 1.50 6.22
CA ASP A 157 -6.13 0.53 5.37
C ASP A 157 -5.53 0.58 3.97
N THR A 158 -5.00 -0.55 3.52
CA THR A 158 -4.34 -0.68 2.21
C THR A 158 -5.31 -0.46 1.07
N TYR A 159 -6.54 -0.99 1.17
CA TYR A 159 -7.54 -0.89 0.11
C TYR A 159 -8.01 0.54 -0.11
N THR A 160 -8.35 1.26 0.97
CA THR A 160 -8.71 2.67 0.88
C THR A 160 -7.52 3.50 0.42
N THR A 161 -6.30 3.19 0.88
CA THR A 161 -5.11 3.93 0.47
C THR A 161 -4.82 3.73 -1.01
N SER A 162 -4.81 2.51 -1.53
CA SER A 162 -4.54 2.25 -2.95
C SER A 162 -5.57 2.94 -3.86
N SER A 163 -6.84 2.93 -3.46
CA SER A 163 -7.93 3.59 -4.19
C SER A 163 -8.00 5.12 -4.04
N THR A 164 -7.20 5.73 -3.16
CA THR A 164 -7.19 7.18 -2.91
C THR A 164 -5.80 7.80 -2.96
N LEU A 165 -4.75 7.02 -3.23
CA LEU A 165 -3.39 7.53 -3.26
C LEU A 165 -3.25 8.66 -4.29
N TRP A 166 -3.96 8.56 -5.42
CA TRP A 166 -4.03 9.61 -6.44
C TRP A 166 -4.84 10.85 -6.03
N SER A 167 -5.71 10.76 -5.03
CA SER A 167 -6.57 11.87 -4.59
C SER A 167 -5.90 12.77 -3.53
N SER A 168 -4.61 12.55 -3.26
CA SER A 168 -3.80 13.37 -2.36
C SER A 168 -4.29 13.33 -0.91
N ALA A 169 -4.52 12.13 -0.36
CA ALA A 169 -4.84 11.97 1.06
C ALA A 169 -3.67 12.48 1.92
N THR A 170 -3.93 13.49 2.74
CA THR A 170 -2.89 14.19 3.52
C THR A 170 -2.79 13.75 4.95
N ALA A 171 -3.51 12.71 5.38
CA ALA A 171 -3.74 12.49 6.79
C ALA A 171 -3.38 11.09 7.28
N ALA A 172 -2.72 11.04 8.42
CA ALA A 172 -2.63 9.87 9.27
C ALA A 172 -3.68 9.95 10.38
N PHE A 173 -4.33 8.83 10.69
CA PHE A 173 -5.40 8.78 11.69
C PHE A 173 -4.95 8.03 12.94
N GLY A 174 -4.61 8.78 13.98
CA GLY A 174 -4.20 8.25 15.28
C GLY A 174 -5.37 7.78 16.14
N ILE A 175 -5.34 6.52 16.55
CA ILE A 175 -6.36 5.91 17.41
C ILE A 175 -6.07 6.23 18.88
N THR A 176 -7.11 6.67 19.60
CA THR A 176 -7.08 7.03 21.02
C THR A 176 -8.05 6.18 21.85
N GLU A 177 -7.87 6.16 23.17
CA GLU A 177 -8.84 5.56 24.08
C GLU A 177 -10.23 6.18 23.86
N GLY A 178 -11.23 5.34 23.59
CA GLY A 178 -12.60 5.76 23.29
C GLY A 178 -12.98 5.75 21.81
N ASP A 179 -12.03 5.50 20.89
CA ASP A 179 -12.34 5.38 19.46
C ASP A 179 -12.86 3.99 19.03
N TYR A 180 -12.76 3.02 19.93
CA TYR A 180 -12.99 1.62 19.64
C TYR A 180 -13.67 0.93 20.82
N ASP A 181 -14.24 -0.25 20.54
CA ASP A 181 -14.74 -1.18 21.55
C ASP A 181 -13.89 -2.45 21.56
N VAL A 182 -13.70 -3.04 22.74
CA VAL A 182 -13.04 -4.34 22.87
C VAL A 182 -14.04 -5.44 22.48
N VAL A 183 -13.68 -6.23 21.47
CA VAL A 183 -14.49 -7.33 20.96
C VAL A 183 -14.16 -8.63 21.68
N HIS A 184 -12.87 -8.94 21.78
CA HIS A 184 -12.39 -10.19 22.36
C HIS A 184 -11.00 -10.03 22.97
N SER A 185 -10.68 -10.88 23.95
CA SER A 185 -9.34 -10.97 24.53
C SER A 185 -9.02 -12.44 24.80
N GLY A 186 -7.85 -12.89 24.35
CA GLY A 186 -7.48 -14.30 24.46
C GLY A 186 -6.12 -14.62 23.84
N PRO A 187 -5.71 -15.90 23.85
CA PRO A 187 -4.54 -16.37 23.13
C PRO A 187 -4.78 -16.34 21.61
N TRP A 188 -3.87 -15.69 20.88
CA TRP A 188 -3.94 -15.51 19.44
C TRP A 188 -3.86 -16.83 18.67
N GLN A 189 -4.68 -16.96 17.64
CA GLN A 189 -4.62 -18.05 16.67
C GLN A 189 -4.87 -17.47 15.28
N TYR A 190 -3.85 -17.51 14.43
CA TYR A 190 -3.97 -17.04 13.05
C TYR A 190 -4.71 -18.06 12.16
N GLY A 191 -5.52 -17.56 11.23
CA GLY A 191 -6.07 -18.33 10.11
C GLY A 191 -7.57 -18.61 10.17
N PHE A 192 -8.07 -19.15 9.05
CA PHE A 192 -9.48 -19.51 8.84
C PHE A 192 -9.95 -20.58 9.83
N GLY A 193 -11.21 -20.48 10.27
CA GLY A 193 -11.82 -21.44 11.20
C GLY A 193 -11.39 -21.26 12.66
N THR A 194 -10.67 -20.19 12.98
CA THR A 194 -10.40 -19.78 14.37
C THR A 194 -11.51 -18.85 14.87
N LEU A 195 -11.70 -18.77 16.19
CA LEU A 195 -12.64 -17.80 16.79
C LEU A 195 -12.31 -16.36 16.37
N TRP A 196 -11.02 -16.02 16.26
CA TRP A 196 -10.56 -14.69 15.84
C TRP A 196 -11.08 -14.34 14.45
N HIS A 197 -10.97 -15.28 13.51
CA HIS A 197 -11.50 -15.12 12.17
C HIS A 197 -13.03 -15.01 12.16
N GLU A 198 -13.72 -15.85 12.93
CA GLU A 198 -15.20 -15.82 13.02
C GLU A 198 -15.75 -14.50 13.60
N LEU A 199 -14.98 -13.83 14.45
CA LEU A 199 -15.36 -12.55 15.05
C LEU A 199 -15.06 -11.34 14.17
N THR A 200 -14.27 -11.52 13.10
CA THR A 200 -13.81 -10.43 12.23
C THR A 200 -15.00 -9.76 11.54
N ASP A 201 -15.01 -8.43 11.54
CA ASP A 201 -16.05 -7.63 10.90
C ASP A 201 -15.97 -7.73 9.39
N ALA A 202 -17.13 -7.74 8.72
CA ALA A 202 -17.17 -7.70 7.26
C ALA A 202 -16.60 -6.38 6.69
N MET A 203 -16.55 -5.30 7.48
CA MET A 203 -15.96 -4.02 7.07
C MET A 203 -14.47 -3.90 7.43
N CYS A 204 -13.86 -4.94 8.01
CA CYS A 204 -12.43 -4.98 8.38
C CYS A 204 -11.97 -3.78 9.23
N LEU A 205 -12.82 -3.29 10.13
CA LEU A 205 -12.51 -2.18 11.05
C LEU A 205 -11.87 -2.65 12.37
N ASP A 206 -11.28 -3.84 12.34
CA ASP A 206 -10.66 -4.49 13.48
C ASP A 206 -9.16 -4.22 13.52
N PHE A 207 -8.64 -4.03 14.72
CA PHE A 207 -7.21 -4.00 14.99
C PHE A 207 -6.93 -4.78 16.28
N TYR A 208 -5.65 -5.09 16.49
CA TYR A 208 -5.23 -6.00 17.53
C TYR A 208 -4.17 -5.33 18.40
N LEU A 209 -4.32 -5.49 19.71
CA LEU A 209 -3.34 -5.03 20.68
C LEU A 209 -2.62 -6.24 21.27
N CYS A 210 -1.29 -6.25 21.19
CA CYS A 210 -0.43 -7.28 21.77
C CYS A 210 0.80 -6.62 22.39
N GLU A 211 1.04 -6.84 23.69
CA GLU A 211 2.20 -6.27 24.42
C GLU A 211 2.34 -4.74 24.29
N GLY A 212 1.21 -4.02 24.19
CA GLY A 212 1.18 -2.56 24.04
C GLY A 212 1.43 -2.06 22.60
N LYS A 213 1.62 -2.97 21.64
CA LYS A 213 1.75 -2.67 20.22
C LYS A 213 0.41 -2.76 19.51
N PHE A 214 0.27 -2.00 18.44
CA PHE A 214 -0.91 -1.92 17.60
C PHE A 214 -0.66 -2.70 16.30
N TYR A 215 -1.63 -3.52 15.89
CA TYR A 215 -1.55 -4.32 14.66
C TYR A 215 -2.84 -4.11 13.86
N THR A 216 -2.70 -3.66 12.61
CA THR A 216 -3.77 -3.71 11.61
C THR A 216 -3.85 -5.13 11.05
N ASP A 217 -4.94 -5.47 10.34
CA ASP A 217 -5.14 -6.79 9.74
C ASP A 217 -3.93 -7.21 8.86
N ASN A 218 -3.36 -6.27 8.12
CA ASN A 218 -2.23 -6.52 7.22
C ASN A 218 -0.93 -6.96 7.93
N CYS A 219 -0.78 -6.72 9.24
CA CYS A 219 0.41 -7.11 10.00
C CYS A 219 0.14 -8.07 11.16
N VAL A 220 -1.08 -8.59 11.31
CA VAL A 220 -1.41 -9.57 12.38
C VAL A 220 -0.66 -10.89 12.27
N SER A 221 -0.13 -11.22 11.08
CA SER A 221 0.75 -12.37 10.86
C SER A 221 2.04 -12.29 11.67
N GLN A 222 2.44 -11.09 12.11
CA GLN A 222 3.61 -10.87 12.97
C GLN A 222 3.34 -11.18 14.45
N ILE A 223 2.07 -11.36 14.86
CA ILE A 223 1.71 -11.70 16.24
C ILE A 223 2.03 -13.18 16.49
N PRO A 224 2.86 -13.52 17.50
CA PRO A 224 3.16 -14.91 17.82
C PRO A 224 1.88 -15.69 18.19
N ASN A 225 1.72 -16.88 17.62
CA ASN A 225 0.63 -17.78 18.01
C ASN A 225 0.68 -18.08 19.52
N GLY A 226 -0.48 -17.96 20.18
CA GLY A 226 -0.62 -18.12 21.62
C GLY A 226 -0.32 -16.86 22.45
N ALA A 227 0.14 -15.76 21.84
CA ALA A 227 0.30 -14.49 22.53
C ALA A 227 -1.05 -13.95 23.01
N MET A 228 -1.06 -13.25 24.15
CA MET A 228 -2.29 -12.62 24.64
C MET A 228 -2.59 -11.37 23.83
N VAL A 229 -3.73 -11.40 23.12
CA VAL A 229 -4.18 -10.34 22.22
C VAL A 229 -5.52 -9.79 22.69
N VAL A 230 -5.75 -8.51 22.41
CA VAL A 230 -7.07 -7.88 22.50
C VAL A 230 -7.50 -7.44 21.10
N MET A 231 -8.56 -8.03 20.58
CA MET A 231 -9.23 -7.58 19.37
C MET A 231 -10.11 -6.38 19.70
N CYS A 232 -9.92 -5.32 18.93
CA CYS A 232 -10.59 -4.04 19.09
C CYS A 232 -11.27 -3.68 17.77
N ARG A 233 -12.46 -3.09 17.83
CA ARG A 233 -13.21 -2.62 16.67
C ARG A 233 -13.40 -1.13 16.72
N ILE A 234 -13.02 -0.42 15.67
CA ILE A 234 -13.27 1.02 15.57
C ILE A 234 -14.77 1.26 15.59
N ARG A 235 -15.21 2.20 16.45
CA ARG A 235 -16.62 2.56 16.57
C ARG A 235 -17.13 3.12 15.25
N LYS A 236 -18.38 2.81 14.91
CA LYS A 236 -19.01 3.26 13.67
C LYS A 236 -18.94 4.79 13.46
N GLU A 237 -19.20 5.56 14.52
CA GLU A 237 -19.11 7.03 14.51
C GLU A 237 -17.70 7.58 14.28
N VAL A 238 -16.68 6.76 14.52
CA VAL A 238 -15.28 7.08 14.25
C VAL A 238 -14.88 6.59 12.87
N SER A 239 -15.31 5.40 12.46
CA SER A 239 -14.97 4.85 11.14
C SER A 239 -15.56 5.66 9.99
N GLU A 240 -16.71 6.31 10.20
CA GLU A 240 -17.22 7.30 9.25
C GLU A 240 -16.14 8.33 8.91
N LYS A 241 -15.34 8.78 9.88
CA LYS A 241 -14.28 9.80 9.71
C LYS A 241 -13.03 9.29 8.96
N LEU A 242 -12.87 7.98 8.78
CA LEU A 242 -11.73 7.37 8.10
C LEU A 242 -11.91 7.34 6.57
N ASN A 243 -13.16 7.38 6.10
CA ASN A 243 -13.53 7.30 4.68
C ASN A 243 -13.76 8.68 4.03
N TYR A 244 -13.23 9.76 4.63
CA TYR A 244 -13.36 11.15 4.13
C TYR A 244 -12.04 11.77 3.72
#